data_AF-A0A327K4G8-F1
#
_entry.id   AF-A0A327K4G8-F1
#
_cell.length_a   1.000
_cell.length_b   1.000
_cell.length_c   1.000
_cell.angle_alpha   90.00
_cell.angle_beta   90.00
_cell.angle_gamma   90.00
#
_symmetry.space_group_name_H-M   'P 1'
#
loop_
_entity.id
_entity.type
_entity.pdbx_description
1 polymer ?
#
loop_
_entity_poly.entity_id
_entity_poly.type
_entity_poly.pdbx_seq_one_letter_code
_entity_poly.pdbx_strand_id
1 'polypeptide(L)' 'YRIEEFNGLVENAKAFKNHLIVERDSNQPNRLNVLWPPDLINQLRVFATLAQFRLQYDRGVDTDLA' A
#
# COMPACT_ATOMS: atom_id res chain seq x y z
N TYR A 1 5.48 -7.61 6.49
CA TYR A 1 6.94 -7.77 6.33
C TYR A 1 7.63 -8.56 7.45
N ARG A 2 7.75 -8.14 8.72
CA ARG A 2 8.52 -8.93 9.73
C ARG A 2 8.00 -10.35 9.99
N ILE A 3 6.68 -10.52 10.07
CA ILE A 3 6.05 -11.84 10.23
C ILE A 3 6.25 -12.70 8.98
N GLU A 4 6.19 -12.08 7.80
CA GLU A 4 6.38 -12.75 6.51
C GLU A 4 7.83 -13.18 6.30
N GLU A 5 8.79 -12.38 6.77
CA GLU A 5 10.22 -12.69 6.75
C GLU A 5 10.54 -13.86 7.68
N PHE A 6 9.99 -13.86 8.90
CA PHE A 6 10.09 -15.00 9.82
C PHE A 6 9.47 -16.28 9.25
N ASN A 7 8.35 -16.15 8.53
CA ASN A 7 7.65 -17.29 7.91
C ASN A 7 8.30 -17.75 6.58
N GLY A 8 9.41 -17.13 6.15
CA GLY A 8 10.10 -17.50 4.91
C GLY A 8 9.32 -17.17 3.64
N LEU A 9 8.47 -16.15 3.67
CA LEU A 9 7.68 -15.69 2.52
C LEU A 9 8.37 -14.55 1.76
N VAL A 10 9.12 -13.71 2.48
CA VAL A 10 9.83 -12.54 1.93
C VAL A 10 11.22 -12.43 2.51
N GLU A 11 12.14 -11.81 1.79
CA GLU A 11 13.51 -11.53 2.22
C GLU A 11 13.78 -10.03 2.28
N ASN A 12 14.92 -9.70 2.90
CA ASN A 12 15.56 -8.40 2.81
C ASN A 12 14.63 -7.21 3.11
N ALA A 13 14.02 -7.23 4.29
CA ALA A 13 13.13 -6.16 4.75
C ALA A 13 13.75 -4.75 4.69
N LYS A 14 15.08 -4.67 4.82
CA LYS A 14 15.82 -3.42 4.72
C LYS A 14 15.81 -2.87 3.30
N ALA A 15 16.07 -3.70 2.28
CA ALA A 15 15.98 -3.28 0.89
C ALA A 15 14.53 -2.92 0.52
N PHE A 16 13.56 -3.72 0.94
CA PHE A 16 12.14 -3.43 0.72
C PHE A 16 11.76 -2.04 1.23
N LYS A 17 12.14 -1.70 2.46
CA LYS A 17 11.87 -0.39 3.06
C LYS A 17 12.49 0.76 2.26
N ASN A 18 13.70 0.59 1.74
CA ASN A 18 14.41 1.65 1.01
C ASN A 18 13.79 1.93 -0.37
N HIS A 19 13.13 0.96 -0.99
CA HIS A 19 12.59 1.07 -2.35
C HIS A 19 11.06 1.15 -2.41
N LEU A 20 10.36 0.98 -1.28
CA LEU A 20 8.93 1.23 -1.20
C LEU A 20 8.66 2.73 -1.40
N ILE A 21 7.95 3.06 -2.48
CA ILE A 21 7.52 4.43 -2.75
C ILE A 21 6.00 4.49 -2.64
N VAL A 22 5.52 5.43 -1.83
CA VAL A 22 4.10 5.73 -1.67
C VAL A 22 3.93 7.23 -1.79
N GLU A 23 3.22 7.68 -2.82
CA GLU A 23 3.04 9.11 -3.11
C GLU A 23 1.60 9.42 -3.51
N ARG A 24 1.13 10.63 -3.18
CA ARG A 24 -0.15 11.13 -3.71
C ARG A 24 0.07 11.62 -5.13
N ASP A 25 -0.86 11.28 -6.01
CA ASP A 25 -0.80 11.74 -7.39
C ASP A 25 -0.92 13.27 -7.44
N SER A 26 0.03 13.92 -8.13
CA SER A 26 0.10 15.38 -8.24
C SER A 26 -1.09 16.02 -8.97
N ASN A 27 -1.77 15.25 -9.84
CA ASN A 27 -2.89 15.72 -10.65
C ASN A 27 -4.24 15.17 -10.15
N GLN A 28 -4.23 14.13 -9.31
CA GLN A 28 -5.43 13.48 -8.78
C GLN A 28 -5.32 13.31 -7.25
N PRO A 29 -5.87 14.25 -6.44
CA PRO A 29 -5.70 14.23 -4.97
C PRO A 29 -6.32 13.00 -4.28
N ASN A 30 -7.20 12.29 -4.98
CA ASN A 30 -7.85 11.06 -4.54
C ASN A 30 -7.12 9.78 -4.99
N ARG A 31 -5.95 9.89 -5.62
CA ARG A 31 -5.15 8.77 -6.08
C ARG A 31 -3.85 8.68 -5.29
N LEU A 32 -3.55 7.48 -4.82
CA LEU A 32 -2.29 7.12 -4.17
C LEU A 32 -1.55 6.15 -5.08
N ASN A 33 -0.34 6.51 -5.49
CA ASN A 33 0.54 5.65 -6.27
C ASN A 33 1.44 4.88 -5.30
N VAL A 34 1.58 3.58 -5.55
CA VAL A 34 2.42 2.69 -4.75
C VAL A 34 3.33 1.91 -5.68
N LEU A 35 4.64 2.11 -5.57
CA LEU A 35 5.64 1.21 -6.12
C LEU A 35 6.05 0.25 -5.01
N TRP A 36 5.63 -1.02 -5.16
CA TRP A 36 5.87 -2.08 -4.18
C TRP A 36 6.84 -3.10 -4.78
N PRO A 37 8.13 -3.06 -4.39
CA PRO A 37 9.16 -4.00 -4.88
C PRO A 37 9.46 -5.07 -3.81
N PRO A 38 8.63 -6.12 -3.68
CA PRO A 38 8.88 -7.17 -2.72
C PRO A 38 10.08 -8.03 -3.15
N ASP A 39 10.79 -8.58 -2.18
CA ASP A 39 11.79 -9.62 -2.40
C ASP A 39 11.17 -10.93 -1.88
N LEU A 40 10.61 -11.74 -2.79
CA LEU A 40 9.79 -12.91 -2.45
C LEU A 40 10.62 -14.19 -2.55
N ILE A 41 10.56 -15.03 -1.52
CA ILE A 41 11.22 -16.34 -1.53
C ILE A 41 10.52 -17.25 -2.55
N ASN A 42 11.28 -18.14 -3.21
CA ASN A 42 10.78 -19.18 -4.13
C ASN A 42 10.19 -18.72 -5.48
N GLN A 43 10.71 -17.66 -6.09
CA GLN A 43 10.29 -17.23 -7.44
C GLN A 43 8.77 -17.00 -7.55
N LEU A 44 8.14 -16.40 -6.52
CA LEU A 44 6.76 -15.93 -6.65
C LEU A 44 6.73 -14.75 -7.64
N ARG A 45 6.75 -15.05 -8.94
CA ARG A 45 6.87 -14.05 -10.03
C ARG A 45 5.57 -13.26 -10.24
N VAL A 46 4.44 -13.75 -9.74
CA VAL A 46 3.12 -13.15 -9.94
C VAL A 46 2.41 -13.04 -8.59
N PHE A 47 2.21 -11.81 -8.15
CA PHE A 47 1.41 -11.47 -6.98
C PHE A 47 0.24 -10.61 -7.44
N ALA A 48 -0.97 -11.16 -7.40
CA ALA A 48 -2.20 -10.46 -7.78
C ALA A 48 -2.87 -9.89 -6.52
N THR A 49 -2.78 -8.59 -6.32
CA THR A 49 -3.43 -7.89 -5.20
C THR A 49 -4.70 -7.22 -5.67
N LEU A 50 -5.81 -7.46 -4.98
CA LEU A 50 -7.05 -6.72 -5.16
C LEU A 50 -7.10 -5.57 -4.15
N ALA A 51 -6.69 -4.37 -4.58
CA ALA A 51 -6.81 -3.17 -3.76
C ALA A 51 -8.21 -2.56 -3.91
N GLN A 52 -9.10 -2.80 -2.93
CA GLN A 52 -10.42 -2.19 -2.87
C GLN A 52 -10.43 -1.02 -1.90
N PHE A 53 -10.79 0.16 -2.41
CA PHE A 53 -11.03 1.33 -1.59
C PHE A 53 -12.54 1.47 -1.38
N ARG A 54 -12.97 1.49 -0.11
CA ARG A 54 -14.31 1.96 0.25
C ARG A 54 -14.21 3.36 0.79
N LEU A 55 -15.14 4.22 0.36
CA LEU A 55 -15.33 5.53 0.98
C LEU A 55 -15.83 5.27 2.41
N GLN A 56 -14.95 5.42 3.40
CA GLN A 56 -15.28 5.19 4.82
C GLN A 56 -15.55 6.49 5.57
N TYR A 57 -15.94 7.55 4.86
CA TYR A 57 -16.34 8.81 5.48
C TYR A 57 -17.76 9.15 5.03
N ASP A 58 -18.69 8.98 5.97
CA ASP A 58 -19.84 9.87 6.00
C ASP A 58 -19.26 11.26 6.32
N ARG A 59 -19.19 12.14 5.31
CA ARG A 59 -18.81 13.54 5.56
C ARG A 59 -19.93 14.09 6.43
N GLY A 60 -19.69 14.06 7.76
CA GLY A 60 -20.65 14.50 8.77
C GLY A 60 -21.39 15.75 8.30
N VAL A 61 -22.70 15.74 8.51
CA VAL A 61 -23.60 16.84 8.13
C VAL A 61 -22.98 18.14 8.61
N ASP A 62 -22.67 19.04 7.67
CA ASP A 62 -22.16 20.38 7.96
C ASP A 62 -23.32 21.16 8.60
N THR A 63 -23.43 21.10 9.93
CA THR A 63 -24.49 21.75 10.70
C THR A 63 -24.20 23.22 10.99
N ASP A 64 -23.07 23.76 10.53
CA ASP A 64 -22.59 25.10 10.90
C ASP A 64 -23.03 26.18 9.89
N LEU A 65 -24.24 26.05 9.35
CA LEU A 65 -24.98 27.13 8.71
C LEU A 65 -26.26 27.43 9.51
N ALA A 66 -26.08 28.07 10.66
CA ALA A 66 -27.13 28.82 11.37
C ALA A 66 -26.54 30.07 12.00
#